data_AF-A0A935DZY4-F1
#
_entry.id   AF-A0A935DZY4-F1
#
_cell.length_a   1.000
_cell.length_b   1.000
_cell.length_c   1.000
_cell.angle_alpha   90.00
_cell.angle_beta   90.00
_cell.angle_gamma   90.00
#
_symmetry.space_group_name_H-M   'P 1'
#
loop_
_entity.id
_entity.type
_entity.pdbx_description
1 polymer ?
#
loop_
_entity_poly.entity_id
_entity_poly.type
_entity_poly.pdbx_seq_one_letter_code
_entity_poly.pdbx_strand_id
1 'polypeptide(L)'
;MAEQYDQTLHYTRDKRLPEGYSKPQPTACWPQENIALYERYRDWLLEGGTSEMSSRIIYLPTAGHVLGLELKPHIELDLEADFQKTLEYVIAKKSSQDWIKASRNGLNKFKRFLRLERGLGEESKEGSPKL
;
A
#
# COMPACT_ATOMS: atom_id res chain seq x y z
N MET A 1 3.28 14.12 6.74
CA MET A 1 2.69 12.78 6.48
C MET A 1 3.48 12.02 5.44
N ALA A 2 3.63 12.59 4.24
CA ALA A 2 4.57 12.12 3.23
C ALA A 2 5.98 11.89 3.84
N GLU A 3 6.43 12.83 4.68
CA GLU A 3 7.67 12.71 5.46
C GLU A 3 7.73 11.48 6.39
N GLN A 4 6.60 11.02 6.95
CA GLN A 4 6.57 9.85 7.84
C GLN A 4 6.75 8.55 7.05
N TYR A 5 6.16 8.49 5.85
CA TYR A 5 6.44 7.40 4.91
C TYR A 5 7.92 7.42 4.51
N ASP A 6 8.47 8.58 4.15
CA ASP A 6 9.88 8.70 3.74
C ASP A 6 10.84 8.33 4.87
N GLN A 7 10.54 8.72 6.12
CA GLN A 7 11.28 8.26 7.29
C GLN A 7 11.22 6.74 7.44
N THR A 8 10.02 6.17 7.34
CA THR A 8 9.84 4.70 7.40
C THR A 8 10.66 4.02 6.31
N LEU A 9 10.55 4.48 5.06
CA LEU A 9 11.31 3.96 3.92
C LEU A 9 12.83 4.05 4.17
N HIS A 10 13.31 5.18 4.71
CA HIS A 10 14.72 5.38 5.04
C HIS A 10 15.22 4.37 6.09
N TYR A 11 14.46 4.17 7.17
CA TYR A 11 14.86 3.29 8.27
C TYR A 11 14.66 1.80 7.96
N THR A 12 13.72 1.46 7.07
CA THR A 12 13.47 0.07 6.67
C THR A 12 14.50 -0.44 5.65
N ARG A 13 15.58 0.34 5.42
CA ARG A 13 16.70 0.09 4.51
C ARG A 13 16.88 -1.38 4.15
N ASP A 14 16.60 -1.64 2.88
CA ASP A 14 16.45 -2.94 2.19
C ASP A 14 17.73 -3.78 2.11
N LYS A 15 18.48 -3.93 3.21
CA LYS A 15 19.74 -4.70 3.25
C LYS A 15 19.58 -6.17 2.84
N ARG A 16 18.33 -6.68 2.85
CA ARG A 16 17.98 -8.06 2.52
C ARG A 16 17.37 -8.21 1.13
N LEU A 17 17.10 -7.12 0.43
CA LEU A 17 16.51 -7.18 -0.90
C LEU A 17 17.58 -7.61 -1.92
N PRO A 18 17.30 -8.58 -2.79
CA PRO A 18 18.24 -8.99 -3.83
C PRO A 18 18.59 -7.84 -4.78
N GLU A 19 19.77 -7.91 -5.39
CA GLU A 19 20.16 -6.97 -6.45
C GLU A 19 19.17 -7.04 -7.62
N GLY A 20 18.86 -5.89 -8.22
CA GLY A 20 17.95 -5.79 -9.37
C GLY A 20 16.46 -5.66 -9.02
N TYR A 21 16.06 -5.79 -7.75
CA TYR A 21 14.66 -5.50 -7.36
C TYR A 21 14.40 -3.99 -7.31
N SER A 22 13.28 -3.59 -7.89
CA SER A 22 12.75 -2.23 -7.75
C SER A 22 12.48 -1.89 -6.29
N LYS A 23 12.80 -0.66 -5.92
CA LYS A 23 12.57 -0.11 -4.58
C LYS A 23 11.54 1.00 -4.65
N PRO A 24 10.62 1.08 -3.68
CA PRO A 24 9.73 2.22 -3.57
C PRO A 24 10.55 3.51 -3.50
N GLN A 25 10.13 4.50 -4.27
CA GLN A 25 10.73 5.84 -4.26
C GLN A 25 10.10 6.70 -3.17
N PRO A 26 10.86 7.68 -2.62
CA PRO A 26 10.31 8.62 -1.65
C PRO A 26 9.21 9.49 -2.27
N THR A 27 8.39 10.09 -1.41
CA THR A 27 7.23 10.87 -1.80
C THR A 27 7.56 12.07 -2.70
N ALA A 28 8.77 12.61 -2.64
CA ALA A 28 9.26 13.66 -3.54
C ALA A 28 9.28 13.24 -5.02
N CYS A 29 9.27 11.94 -5.32
CA CYS A 29 9.21 11.41 -6.68
C CYS A 29 7.78 11.11 -7.15
N TRP A 30 6.78 11.20 -6.26
CA TRP A 30 5.42 10.80 -6.58
C TRP A 30 4.69 11.88 -7.38
N PRO A 31 3.73 11.51 -8.23
CA PRO A 31 2.74 12.44 -8.74
C PRO A 31 2.02 13.16 -7.59
N GLN A 32 1.77 14.47 -7.72
CA GLN A 32 1.13 15.27 -6.66
C GLN A 32 -0.27 14.72 -6.28
N GLU A 33 -0.99 14.17 -7.24
CA GLU A 33 -2.28 13.52 -7.02
C GLU A 33 -2.17 12.27 -6.13
N ASN A 34 -1.05 11.54 -6.18
CA ASN A 34 -0.82 10.38 -5.32
C ASN A 34 -0.54 10.82 -3.88
N ILE A 35 0.08 11.98 -3.67
CA ILE A 35 0.23 12.59 -2.33
C ILE A 35 -1.14 12.92 -1.77
N ALA A 36 -1.98 13.62 -2.55
CA ALA A 36 -3.33 13.97 -2.12
C ALA A 36 -4.20 12.73 -1.83
N LEU A 37 -4.11 11.70 -2.67
CA LEU A 37 -4.78 10.42 -2.46
C LEU A 37 -4.31 9.74 -1.16
N TYR A 38 -3.01 9.74 -0.89
CA TYR A 38 -2.43 9.12 0.30
C TYR A 38 -2.94 9.77 1.59
N GLU A 39 -3.10 11.09 1.58
CA GLU A 39 -3.68 11.85 2.69
C GLU A 39 -5.17 11.52 2.88
N ARG A 40 -5.95 11.46 1.79
CA ARG A 40 -7.35 11.01 1.86
C ARG A 40 -7.49 9.59 2.36
N TYR A 41 -6.59 8.69 1.98
CA TYR A 41 -6.60 7.32 2.46
C TYR A 41 -6.37 7.24 3.97
N ARG A 42 -5.46 8.06 4.52
CA ARG A 42 -5.29 8.19 5.98
C ARG A 42 -6.60 8.59 6.64
N ASP A 43 -7.24 9.65 6.15
CA ASP A 43 -8.45 10.19 6.76
C ASP A 43 -9.57 9.15 6.71
N TRP A 44 -9.76 8.51 5.56
CA TRP A 44 -10.70 7.41 5.39
C TRP A 44 -10.45 6.24 6.35
N LEU A 45 -9.19 5.87 6.61
CA LEU A 45 -8.86 4.82 7.58
C LEU A 45 -9.30 5.19 9.00
N LEU A 46 -9.00 6.42 9.43
CA LEU A 46 -9.26 6.91 10.78
C LEU A 46 -10.77 7.11 11.01
N GLU A 47 -11.46 7.73 10.06
CA GLU A 47 -12.91 7.90 10.09
C GLU A 47 -13.63 6.56 10.07
N GLY A 48 -13.10 5.57 9.34
CA GLY A 48 -13.59 4.18 9.32
C GLY A 48 -13.27 3.37 10.58
N GLY A 49 -12.75 3.99 11.65
CA GLY A 49 -12.47 3.36 12.93
C GLY A 49 -11.21 2.49 12.97
N THR A 50 -10.33 2.59 11.98
CA THR A 50 -9.02 1.91 12.03
C THR A 50 -8.15 2.61 13.07
N SER A 51 -7.55 1.84 13.98
CA SER A 51 -6.68 2.41 15.00
C SER A 51 -5.49 3.15 14.38
N GLU A 52 -5.13 4.29 14.97
CA GLU A 52 -4.03 5.12 14.50
C GLU A 52 -2.70 4.35 14.40
N MET A 53 -2.42 3.50 15.39
CA MET A 53 -1.23 2.65 15.42
C MET A 53 -1.19 1.71 14.21
N SER A 54 -2.27 0.99 13.92
CA SER A 54 -2.33 0.08 12.77
C SER A 54 -2.28 0.83 11.44
N SER A 55 -2.92 2.00 11.36
CA SER A 55 -2.81 2.90 10.21
C SER A 55 -1.36 3.28 9.93
N ARG A 56 -0.62 3.72 10.95
CA ARG A 56 0.78 4.15 10.82
C ARG A 56 1.75 3.02 10.55
N ILE A 57 1.55 1.84 11.14
CA ILE A 57 2.53 0.74 11.05
C ILE A 57 2.25 -0.15 9.83
N ILE A 58 0.99 -0.39 9.46
CA ILE A 58 0.65 -1.39 8.44
C ILE A 58 0.09 -0.73 7.19
N TYR A 59 -1.04 -0.02 7.32
CA TYR A 59 -1.82 0.40 6.16
C TYR A 59 -1.13 1.48 5.34
N LEU A 60 -0.64 2.53 5.99
CA LEU A 60 0.04 3.64 5.33
C LEU A 60 1.37 3.22 4.70
N PRO A 61 2.27 2.46 5.36
CA PRO A 61 3.48 1.99 4.70
C PRO A 61 3.20 1.09 3.49
N THR A 62 2.19 0.21 3.59
CA THR A 62 1.82 -0.68 2.49
C THR A 62 1.28 0.10 1.30
N ALA A 63 0.36 1.04 1.51
CA ALA A 63 -0.14 1.92 0.44
C ALA A 63 0.98 2.76 -0.18
N GLY A 64 1.89 3.27 0.65
CA GLY A 64 3.03 4.03 0.15
C GLY A 64 3.99 3.19 -0.68
N HIS A 65 4.20 1.92 -0.37
CA HIS A 65 4.99 1.04 -1.24
C HIS A 65 4.36 0.88 -2.63
N VAL A 66 3.02 0.78 -2.75
CA VAL A 66 2.34 0.74 -4.05
C VAL A 66 2.64 2.00 -4.84
N LEU A 67 2.40 3.17 -4.23
CA LEU A 67 2.57 4.47 -4.88
C LEU A 67 4.03 4.78 -5.22
N GLY A 68 4.97 4.32 -4.40
CA GLY A 68 6.40 4.53 -4.60
C GLY A 68 7.05 3.55 -5.56
N LEU A 69 6.50 2.35 -5.73
CA LEU A 69 6.97 1.40 -6.76
C LEU A 69 6.40 1.76 -8.13
N GLU A 70 5.15 2.19 -8.18
CA GLU A 70 4.43 2.48 -9.41
C GLU A 70 4.15 3.98 -9.50
N LEU A 71 5.15 4.72 -10.00
CA LEU A 71 5.16 6.19 -10.10
C LEU A 71 4.26 6.75 -11.21
N LYS A 72 3.04 6.22 -11.31
CA LYS A 72 2.00 6.70 -12.23
C LYS A 72 0.81 7.25 -11.45
N PRO A 73 0.00 8.13 -12.06
CA PRO A 73 -1.29 8.59 -11.55
C PRO A 73 -2.10 7.46 -10.90
N HIS A 74 -2.68 7.72 -9.73
CA HIS A 74 -3.38 6.68 -8.99
C HIS A 74 -4.60 6.13 -9.73
N ILE A 75 -5.13 6.85 -10.73
CA ILE A 75 -6.21 6.39 -11.60
C ILE A 75 -5.73 5.30 -12.58
N GLU A 76 -4.45 5.28 -12.92
CA GLU A 76 -3.82 4.36 -13.87
C GLU A 76 -3.20 3.11 -13.19
N LEU A 77 -3.23 3.04 -11.86
CA LEU A 77 -2.80 1.84 -11.13
C LEU A 77 -3.67 0.65 -11.50
N ASP A 78 -3.03 -0.43 -11.91
CA ASP A 78 -3.65 -1.73 -12.10
C ASP A 78 -3.82 -2.36 -10.73
N LEU A 79 -5.07 -2.53 -10.31
CA LEU A 79 -5.38 -3.00 -8.96
C LEU A 79 -4.90 -4.45 -8.70
N GLU A 80 -4.61 -5.22 -9.73
CA GLU A 80 -4.06 -6.57 -9.61
C GLU A 80 -2.54 -6.56 -9.76
N ALA A 81 -2.03 -6.13 -10.91
CA ALA A 81 -0.62 -6.29 -11.26
C ALA A 81 0.30 -5.44 -10.36
N ASP A 82 -0.07 -4.19 -10.09
CA ASP A 82 0.77 -3.26 -9.32
C ASP A 82 0.77 -3.59 -7.82
N PHE A 83 -0.36 -4.08 -7.32
CA PHE A 83 -0.48 -4.57 -5.95
C PHE A 83 0.28 -5.88 -5.75
N GLN A 84 0.27 -6.77 -6.75
CA GLN A 84 1.02 -8.02 -6.73
C GLN A 84 2.53 -7.76 -6.68
N LYS A 85 3.06 -6.82 -7.49
CA LYS A 85 4.48 -6.40 -7.42
C LYS A 85 4.86 -5.89 -6.03
N THR A 86 3.98 -5.14 -5.38
CA THR A 86 4.22 -4.65 -4.02
C THR A 86 4.29 -5.80 -3.01
N LEU A 87 3.43 -6.80 -3.14
CA LEU A 87 3.50 -8.01 -2.31
C LEU A 87 4.80 -8.78 -2.54
N GLU A 88 5.24 -8.90 -3.80
CA GLU A 88 6.52 -9.52 -4.16
C GLU A 88 7.71 -8.79 -3.55
N TYR A 89 7.71 -7.45 -3.55
CA TYR A 89 8.71 -6.64 -2.85
C TYR A 89 8.75 -6.96 -1.34
N VAL A 90 7.60 -7.02 -0.67
CA VAL A 90 7.52 -7.35 0.77
C VAL A 90 8.06 -8.76 1.06
N ILE A 91 7.74 -9.73 0.19
CA ILE A 91 8.23 -11.12 0.30
C ILE A 91 9.75 -11.16 0.08
N ALA A 92 10.24 -10.49 -0.96
CA ALA A 92 11.66 -10.45 -1.32
C ALA A 92 12.54 -9.85 -0.21
N LYS A 93 11.99 -8.94 0.61
CA LYS A 93 12.66 -8.41 1.81
C LYS A 93 12.89 -9.42 2.93
N LYS A 94 12.46 -10.68 2.75
CA LYS A 94 12.50 -11.74 3.78
C LYS A 94 11.79 -11.30 5.05
N SER A 95 10.63 -10.67 4.87
CA SER A 95 9.74 -10.27 5.96
C SER A 95 9.18 -11.51 6.68
N SER A 96 8.77 -11.37 7.94
CA SER A 96 8.10 -12.46 8.66
C SER A 96 6.76 -12.81 8.00
N GLN A 97 6.27 -14.03 8.22
CA GLN A 97 4.96 -14.47 7.70
C GLN A 97 3.82 -13.58 8.20
N ASP A 98 3.88 -13.14 9.46
CA ASP A 98 2.91 -12.20 10.02
C ASP A 98 2.94 -10.86 9.31
N TRP A 99 4.12 -10.36 8.95
CA TRP A 99 4.26 -9.10 8.21
C TRP A 99 3.75 -9.23 6.78
N ILE A 100 4.01 -10.36 6.11
CA ILE A 100 3.46 -10.65 4.78
C ILE A 100 1.93 -10.66 4.85
N LYS A 101 1.34 -11.32 5.86
CA LYS A 101 -0.11 -11.36 6.08
C LYS A 101 -0.69 -9.96 6.36
N ALA A 102 -0.05 -9.18 7.22
CA ALA A 102 -0.45 -7.81 7.51
C ALA A 102 -0.39 -6.93 6.26
N SER A 103 0.66 -7.08 5.45
CA SER A 103 0.81 -6.35 4.19
C SER A 103 -0.27 -6.75 3.18
N ARG A 104 -0.63 -8.03 3.04
CA ARG A 104 -1.76 -8.45 2.20
C ARG A 104 -3.08 -7.81 2.63
N ASN A 105 -3.34 -7.78 3.93
CA ASN A 105 -4.53 -7.11 4.45
C ASN A 105 -4.50 -5.60 4.17
N GLY A 106 -3.32 -4.98 4.30
CA GLY A 106 -3.09 -3.58 3.96
C GLY A 106 -3.38 -3.28 2.48
N LEU A 107 -2.83 -4.11 1.59
CA LEU A 107 -3.04 -4.03 0.15
C LEU A 107 -4.52 -4.16 -0.21
N ASN A 108 -5.23 -5.16 0.32
CA ASN A 108 -6.66 -5.33 0.07
C ASN A 108 -7.47 -4.13 0.56
N LYS A 109 -7.11 -3.56 1.71
CA LYS A 109 -7.80 -2.38 2.24
C LYS A 109 -7.55 -1.13 1.41
N PHE A 110 -6.33 -0.94 0.91
CA PHE A 110 -6.02 0.15 0.00
C PHE A 110 -6.68 -0.04 -1.38
N LYS A 111 -6.72 -1.27 -1.90
CA LYS A 111 -7.45 -1.62 -3.13
C LYS A 111 -8.93 -1.26 -3.01
N ARG A 112 -9.58 -1.63 -1.91
CA ARG A 112 -10.98 -1.26 -1.61
C ARG A 112 -11.17 0.26 -1.64
N PHE A 113 -10.28 1.02 -1.01
CA PHE A 113 -10.33 2.47 -1.04
C PHE A 113 -10.21 3.03 -2.47
N LEU A 114 -9.25 2.56 -3.27
CA LEU A 114 -9.10 2.99 -4.66
C LEU A 114 -10.33 2.69 -5.51
N ARG A 115 -10.99 1.55 -5.29
CA ARG A 115 -12.24 1.24 -5.99
C ARG A 115 -13.35 2.24 -5.67
N LEU A 116 -13.48 2.62 -4.41
CA LEU A 116 -14.46 3.63 -3.98
C LEU A 116 -14.14 5.00 -4.60
N GLU A 117 -12.88 5.44 -4.56
CA GLU A 117 -12.43 6.69 -5.19
C GLU A 117 -12.70 6.71 -6.71
N ARG A 118 -12.64 5.54 -7.36
CA ARG A 118 -12.91 5.37 -8.79
C ARG A 118 -14.39 5.15 -9.14
N GLY A 119 -15.28 5.11 -8.16
CA GLY A 119 -16.71 4.84 -8.37
C GLY A 119 -17.02 3.39 -8.79
N LEU A 120 -16.10 2.45 -8.57
CA LEU A 120 -16.25 1.03 -8.92
C LEU A 120 -17.02 0.21 -7.88
N GLY A 121 -17.45 0.85 -6.79
CA GLY A 121 -18.12 0.20 -5.66
C GLY A 121 -17.24 -0.79 -4.89
N GLU A 122 -17.84 -1.43 -3.90
CA GLU A 122 -17.17 -2.49 -3.13
C GLU A 122 -17.07 -3.78 -3.97
N GLU A 123 -16.00 -4.55 -3.78
CA GLU A 123 -15.95 -5.90 -4.34
C GLU A 123 -17.05 -6.74 -3.68
N SER A 124 -17.99 -7.23 -4.48
CA SER A 124 -18.92 -8.27 -4.03
C SER A 124 -18.10 -9.41 -3.45
N LYS A 125 -18.42 -9.85 -2.22
CA LYS A 125 -17.88 -11.10 -1.66
C LYS A 125 -18.45 -12.27 -2.45
N GLU A 126 -17.90 -12.55 -3.62
CA GLU A 126 -18.27 -13.72 -4.39
C GLU A 126 -17.59 -14.95 -3.78
N GLY A 127 -18.39 -15.82 -3.16
CA GLY A 127 -18.09 -17.23 -2.92
C GLY A 127 -17.02 -17.56 -1.87
N SER A 128 -17.33 -17.44 -0.58
CA SER A 128 -16.81 -18.46 0.35
C SER A 128 -17.51 -19.79 0.00
N PRO A 129 -16.80 -20.90 -0.26
CA PRO A 129 -17.44 -22.19 -0.38
C PRO A 129 -18.20 -22.44 0.93
N LYS A 130 -19.48 -22.80 0.83
CA LYS A 130 -20.18 -23.42 1.94
C LYS A 130 -19.41 -24.71 2.26
N LEU A 131 -18.87 -24.80 3.47
CA LEU A 131 -18.49 -26.06 4.08
C LEU A 131 -19.73 -26.96 4.21
#